data_AF-A0A8T7AAG9-F1
#
_entry.id   AF-A0A8T7AAG9-F1
#
_cell.length_a   1.000
_cell.length_b   1.000
_cell.length_c   1.000
_cell.angle_alpha   90.00
_cell.angle_beta   90.00
_cell.angle_gamma   90.00
#
_symmetry.space_group_name_H-M   'P 1'
#
loop_
_entity.id
_entity.type
_entity.pdbx_description
1 polymer ?
#
loop_
_entity_poly.entity_id
_entity_poly.type
_entity_poly.pdbx_seq_one_letter_code
_entity_poly.pdbx_strand_id
1 'polypeptide(L)'
;MKTLIQGITFVLFVIFVNWQSLDASPLFDDQEILNAVLTAPLTQAYREKKQQKRLWHQGQWAYTDKDGSTQRLDIAIRTRGISRRRNCSLPPLQLNFKKRQTKSTLFDGQDKVKLVSPCKNRNREQQELILEYLAYKSLEVLTDKAFKTRLLRLSYVDSEKRKKPWTHLTFVIESEKNLAKRLNFDMVHVPKINSSELDPDHSALIELFQLMIANNDYSMIRGPANKNCCHNMELLKPKNTDLGIYPIPYDFDSNGLVNPEYAAPPEKLPIKDVRQRYFRGRCKPVEYWHKNISHIKSRQNEIMSIFQNSTELNSRYKSKTIRYLQKYFDILNDPKRIERDIIGRCLGKK
;
A
#
# COMPACT_ATOMS: atom_id res chain seq x y z
N MET A 1 33.22 65.36 -36.08
CA MET A 1 33.37 64.27 -35.09
C MET A 1 32.01 63.69 -34.79
N LYS A 2 31.69 62.50 -35.32
CA LYS A 2 30.46 61.76 -35.03
C LYS A 2 30.79 60.78 -33.90
N THR A 3 30.18 60.98 -32.74
CA THR A 3 30.38 60.12 -31.56
C THR A 3 29.48 58.89 -31.68
N LEU A 4 30.11 57.72 -31.79
CA LEU A 4 29.46 56.41 -31.86
C LEU A 4 29.01 56.01 -30.46
N ILE A 5 27.70 55.91 -30.21
CA ILE A 5 27.16 55.34 -28.96
C ILE A 5 27.03 53.83 -29.20
N GLN A 6 27.95 53.04 -28.65
CA GLN A 6 27.84 51.58 -28.62
C GLN A 6 26.79 51.18 -27.57
N GLY A 7 25.66 50.66 -28.04
CA GLY A 7 24.64 50.04 -27.19
C GLY A 7 25.16 48.72 -26.62
N ILE A 8 25.28 48.63 -25.30
CA ILE A 8 25.58 47.38 -24.58
C ILE A 8 24.28 46.60 -24.46
N THR A 9 24.16 45.52 -25.22
CA THR A 9 23.05 44.57 -25.10
C THR A 9 23.28 43.69 -23.88
N PHE A 10 22.54 43.94 -22.79
CA PHE A 10 22.55 43.08 -21.60
C PHE A 10 21.79 41.77 -21.90
N VAL A 11 22.52 40.67 -22.06
CA VAL A 11 21.92 39.33 -22.14
C VAL A 11 21.62 38.87 -20.71
N LEU A 12 20.35 38.92 -20.32
CA LEU A 12 19.85 38.36 -19.07
C LEU A 12 19.92 36.82 -19.15
N PHE A 13 20.93 36.23 -18.51
CA PHE A 13 20.96 34.80 -18.21
C PHE A 13 19.92 34.50 -17.12
N VAL A 14 18.75 34.00 -17.52
CA VAL A 14 17.79 33.42 -16.58
C VAL A 14 18.34 32.06 -16.15
N ILE A 15 18.98 32.02 -14.98
CA ILE A 15 19.33 30.76 -14.32
C ILE A 15 18.02 30.15 -13.83
N PHE A 16 17.50 29.16 -14.56
CA PHE A 16 16.47 28.27 -14.03
C PHE A 16 17.10 27.42 -12.93
N VAL A 17 17.01 27.89 -11.69
CA VAL A 17 17.25 27.04 -10.52
C VAL A 17 16.09 26.05 -10.47
N ASN A 18 16.32 24.83 -10.98
CA ASN A 18 15.45 23.71 -10.68
C ASN A 18 15.52 23.46 -9.17
N TRP A 19 14.57 24.00 -8.42
CA TRP A 19 14.25 23.48 -7.10
C TRP A 19 13.70 22.07 -7.28
N GLN A 20 14.59 21.09 -7.34
CA GLN A 20 14.19 19.71 -7.03
C GLN A 20 13.60 19.74 -5.62
N SER A 21 12.37 19.26 -5.47
CA SER A 21 11.74 19.16 -4.17
C SER A 21 12.65 18.37 -3.24
N LEU A 22 12.99 18.95 -2.08
CA LEU A 22 13.76 18.30 -1.00
C LEU A 22 13.01 17.10 -0.36
N ASP A 23 11.88 16.71 -0.95
CA ASP A 23 10.87 15.80 -0.42
C ASP A 23 10.59 14.62 -1.35
N ALA A 24 11.52 14.31 -2.26
CA ALA A 24 11.44 13.09 -3.05
C ALA A 24 11.51 11.85 -2.15
N SER A 25 10.72 10.83 -2.47
CA SER A 25 10.88 9.48 -1.94
C SER A 25 11.26 8.56 -3.11
N PRO A 26 12.52 8.62 -3.57
CA PRO A 26 12.92 8.11 -4.89
C PRO A 26 12.59 6.62 -5.10
N LEU A 27 12.56 5.85 -4.01
CA LEU A 27 12.16 4.45 -4.01
C LEU A 27 10.83 4.21 -4.70
N PHE A 28 9.85 5.13 -4.59
CA PHE A 28 8.49 4.92 -5.08
C PHE A 28 8.14 5.70 -6.36
N ASP A 29 9.04 6.55 -6.83
CA ASP A 29 8.86 7.35 -8.06
C ASP A 29 8.97 6.49 -9.34
N ASP A 30 9.45 5.27 -9.18
CA ASP A 30 9.66 4.29 -10.23
C ASP A 30 8.95 2.98 -9.90
N GLN A 31 8.34 2.39 -10.92
CA GLN A 31 7.54 1.16 -10.83
C GLN A 31 8.29 -0.09 -11.30
N GLU A 32 9.50 0.06 -11.86
CA GLU A 32 10.34 -1.07 -12.24
C GLU A 32 10.71 -1.92 -11.03
N ILE A 33 10.76 -3.24 -11.25
CA ILE A 33 11.10 -4.21 -10.22
C ILE A 33 12.53 -3.96 -9.75
N LEU A 34 12.68 -3.58 -8.49
CA LEU A 34 13.99 -3.38 -7.88
C LEU A 34 14.64 -4.75 -7.58
N ASN A 35 15.80 -5.02 -8.17
CA ASN A 35 16.62 -6.17 -7.80
C ASN A 35 17.46 -5.82 -6.56
N ALA A 36 17.36 -6.64 -5.52
CA ALA A 36 18.08 -6.40 -4.28
C ALA A 36 18.53 -7.69 -3.58
N VAL A 37 19.50 -7.55 -2.68
CA VAL A 37 20.00 -8.62 -1.81
C VAL A 37 19.93 -8.17 -0.36
N LEU A 38 19.26 -8.96 0.48
CA LEU A 38 19.26 -8.80 1.93
C LEU A 38 20.13 -9.90 2.54
N THR A 39 21.24 -9.50 3.15
CA THR A 39 22.12 -10.39 3.92
C THR A 39 21.98 -10.09 5.41
N ALA A 40 21.47 -11.01 6.21
CA ALA A 40 21.21 -10.81 7.65
C ALA A 40 21.06 -12.17 8.36
N PRO A 41 21.06 -12.25 9.71
CA PRO A 41 20.78 -13.50 10.43
C PRO A 41 19.26 -13.78 10.41
N LEU A 42 18.77 -14.14 9.23
CA LEU A 42 17.34 -14.32 8.93
C LEU A 42 16.76 -15.46 9.75
N THR A 43 17.53 -16.53 9.95
CA THR A 43 17.09 -17.66 10.77
C THR A 43 16.86 -17.24 12.21
N GLN A 44 17.79 -16.47 12.81
CA GLN A 44 17.61 -15.89 14.14
C GLN A 44 16.40 -14.96 14.20
N ALA A 45 16.28 -14.00 13.28
CA ALA A 45 15.15 -13.07 13.26
C ALA A 45 13.78 -13.79 13.16
N TYR A 46 13.70 -14.87 12.37
CA TYR A 46 12.47 -15.64 12.20
C TYR A 46 12.13 -16.55 13.39
N ARG A 47 13.11 -16.96 14.21
CA ARG A 47 12.84 -17.69 15.47
C ARG A 47 12.07 -16.82 16.46
N GLU A 48 12.26 -15.51 16.41
CA GLU A 48 11.56 -14.55 17.29
C GLU A 48 10.14 -14.22 16.86
N LYS A 49 9.65 -14.76 15.74
CA LYS A 49 8.37 -14.34 15.13
C LYS A 49 7.15 -14.45 16.07
N LYS A 50 7.18 -15.39 17.04
CA LYS A 50 6.14 -15.56 18.06
C LYS A 50 6.32 -14.69 19.31
N GLN A 51 7.51 -14.10 19.52
CA GLN A 51 7.83 -13.32 20.71
C GLN A 51 7.17 -11.93 20.68
N GLN A 52 6.83 -11.37 21.84
CA GLN A 52 6.28 -10.02 21.91
C GLN A 52 7.36 -8.97 21.67
N LYS A 53 8.48 -9.08 22.39
CA LYS A 53 9.71 -8.31 22.17
C LYS A 53 10.57 -9.10 21.17
N ARG A 54 10.96 -8.44 20.07
CA ARG A 54 11.89 -8.99 19.07
C ARG A 54 13.04 -8.01 18.93
N LEU A 55 14.23 -8.54 18.71
CA LEU A 55 15.45 -7.77 18.56
C LEU A 55 15.60 -7.26 17.12
N TRP A 56 16.41 -6.22 16.99
CA TRP A 56 16.89 -5.75 15.71
C TRP A 56 18.16 -6.50 15.38
N HIS A 57 18.19 -7.10 14.20
CA HIS A 57 19.29 -7.91 13.71
C HIS A 57 20.04 -7.17 12.62
N GLN A 58 21.34 -6.94 12.81
CA GLN A 58 22.16 -6.19 11.85
C GLN A 58 22.43 -7.02 10.59
N GLY A 59 22.53 -6.35 9.46
CA GLY A 59 22.80 -6.95 8.16
C GLY A 59 23.18 -5.90 7.12
N GLN A 60 23.19 -6.33 5.87
CA GLN A 60 23.50 -5.51 4.71
C GLN A 60 22.38 -5.62 3.67
N TRP A 61 22.03 -4.48 3.09
CA TRP A 61 21.19 -4.37 1.92
C TRP A 61 22.05 -3.96 0.72
N ALA A 62 21.90 -4.64 -0.40
CA ALA A 62 22.55 -4.27 -1.65
C ALA A 62 21.54 -4.16 -2.79
N TYR A 63 21.72 -3.19 -3.67
CA TYR A 63 20.93 -3.04 -4.90
C TYR A 63 21.79 -2.34 -5.97
N THR A 64 21.40 -2.50 -7.23
CA THR A 64 21.99 -1.76 -8.35
C THR A 64 21.16 -0.51 -8.60
N ASP A 65 21.79 0.66 -8.59
CA ASP A 65 21.11 1.92 -8.92
C ASP A 65 20.94 2.11 -10.45
N LYS A 66 20.33 3.23 -10.84
CA LYS A 66 20.06 3.54 -12.26
C LYS A 66 21.34 3.74 -13.08
N ASP A 67 22.45 4.05 -12.44
CA ASP A 67 23.75 4.26 -13.08
C ASP A 67 24.54 2.94 -13.21
N GLY A 68 23.94 1.81 -12.80
CA GLY A 68 24.56 0.50 -12.82
C GLY A 68 25.51 0.25 -11.63
N SER A 69 25.63 1.20 -10.71
CA SER A 69 26.50 1.09 -9.54
C SER A 69 25.85 0.26 -8.43
N THR A 70 26.64 -0.62 -7.81
CA THR A 70 26.15 -1.41 -6.67
C THR A 70 26.23 -0.58 -5.39
N GLN A 71 25.07 -0.24 -4.85
CA GLN A 71 24.94 0.43 -3.57
C GLN A 71 24.86 -0.60 -2.44
N ARG A 72 25.54 -0.33 -1.33
CA ARG A 72 25.51 -1.18 -0.12
C ARG A 72 25.20 -0.34 1.11
N LEU A 73 24.14 -0.70 1.79
CA LEU A 73 23.64 0.01 2.97
C LEU A 73 23.63 -0.93 4.17
N ASP A 74 24.08 -0.44 5.31
CA ASP A 74 23.87 -1.14 6.56
C ASP A 74 22.40 -1.03 6.96
N ILE A 75 21.86 -2.16 7.43
CA ILE A 75 20.46 -2.28 7.79
C ILE A 75 20.32 -3.07 9.08
N ALA A 76 19.29 -2.75 9.86
CA ALA A 76 18.76 -3.65 10.85
C ALA A 76 17.39 -4.19 10.40
N ILE A 77 17.15 -5.47 10.62
CA ILE A 77 15.88 -6.12 10.31
C ILE A 77 15.19 -6.64 11.56
N ARG A 78 13.87 -6.73 11.50
CA ARG A 78 13.05 -7.38 12.53
C ARG A 78 11.74 -7.85 11.93
N THR A 79 11.22 -8.98 12.39
CA THR A 79 9.89 -9.44 11.96
C THR A 79 8.82 -8.41 12.36
N ARG A 80 7.84 -8.14 11.50
CA ARG A 80 6.73 -7.18 11.73
C ARG A 80 5.36 -7.84 11.56
N GLY A 81 4.30 -7.13 11.90
CA GLY A 81 2.91 -7.61 11.77
C GLY A 81 2.42 -8.42 12.98
N ILE A 82 1.19 -8.94 12.88
CA ILE A 82 0.51 -9.69 13.96
C ILE A 82 0.26 -11.12 13.51
N SER A 83 -0.71 -11.34 12.61
CA SER A 83 -1.12 -12.67 12.16
C SER A 83 -0.05 -13.30 11.28
N ARG A 84 0.29 -12.68 10.13
CA ARG A 84 1.34 -13.16 9.22
C ARG A 84 2.66 -13.40 9.94
N ARG A 85 3.03 -12.53 10.87
CA ARG A 85 4.24 -12.73 11.69
C ARG A 85 4.26 -14.06 12.41
N ARG A 86 3.18 -14.42 13.09
CA ARG A 86 3.10 -15.60 13.95
C ARG A 86 2.93 -16.88 13.14
N ASN A 87 2.19 -16.79 12.03
CA ASN A 87 1.67 -17.94 11.29
C ASN A 87 2.48 -18.29 10.03
N CYS A 88 3.13 -17.30 9.39
CA CYS A 88 3.89 -17.52 8.16
C CYS A 88 5.27 -18.12 8.42
N SER A 89 5.79 -18.92 7.49
CA SER A 89 7.18 -19.40 7.54
C SER A 89 8.17 -18.32 7.05
N LEU A 90 7.67 -17.35 6.29
CA LEU A 90 8.36 -16.15 5.83
C LEU A 90 7.61 -14.91 6.36
N PRO A 91 7.77 -14.57 7.65
CA PRO A 91 7.09 -13.43 8.23
C PRO A 91 7.59 -12.11 7.60
N PRO A 92 6.72 -11.11 7.41
CA PRO A 92 7.13 -9.82 6.86
C PRO A 92 8.18 -9.16 7.76
N LEU A 93 9.05 -8.36 7.16
CA LEU A 93 10.15 -7.68 7.85
C LEU A 93 9.91 -6.16 7.89
N GLN A 94 10.37 -5.54 8.97
CA GLN A 94 10.65 -4.11 8.99
C GLN A 94 12.14 -3.96 8.65
N LEU A 95 12.42 -3.17 7.62
CA LEU A 95 13.74 -2.73 7.23
C LEU A 95 14.05 -1.41 7.94
N ASN A 96 15.22 -1.27 8.54
CA ASN A 96 15.68 -0.08 9.24
C ASN A 96 17.12 0.25 8.83
N PHE A 97 17.25 1.03 7.76
CA PHE A 97 18.52 1.49 7.21
C PHE A 97 19.19 2.49 8.15
N LYS A 98 20.52 2.57 8.14
CA LYS A 98 21.20 3.67 8.84
C LYS A 98 20.88 5.00 8.14
N LYS A 99 20.12 5.87 8.80
CA LYS A 99 19.65 7.18 8.26
C LYS A 99 20.73 8.02 7.57
N ARG A 100 21.98 7.96 8.03
CA ARG A 100 23.09 8.71 7.39
C ARG A 100 23.51 8.14 6.02
N GLN A 101 23.29 6.85 5.78
CA GLN A 101 23.62 6.16 4.54
C GLN A 101 22.47 6.22 3.52
N THR A 102 21.26 6.65 3.90
CA THR A 102 20.13 6.76 2.96
C THR A 102 20.18 8.01 2.11
N LYS A 103 20.89 9.06 2.55
CA LYS A 103 21.03 10.33 1.82
C LYS A 103 21.66 10.11 0.45
N SER A 104 21.10 10.75 -0.59
CA SER A 104 21.59 10.63 -1.97
C SER A 104 21.58 9.18 -2.50
N THR A 105 20.71 8.34 -1.95
CA THR A 105 20.46 6.97 -2.44
C THR A 105 18.99 6.81 -2.81
N LEU A 106 18.61 5.63 -3.32
CA LEU A 106 17.21 5.30 -3.61
C LEU A 106 16.31 5.39 -2.36
N PHE A 107 16.89 5.24 -1.17
CA PHE A 107 16.18 5.29 0.11
C PHE A 107 16.20 6.69 0.74
N ASP A 108 16.59 7.74 0.01
CA ASP A 108 16.58 9.09 0.57
C ASP A 108 15.17 9.48 1.06
N GLY A 109 15.12 10.24 2.15
CA GLY A 109 13.87 10.57 2.84
C GLY A 109 13.22 9.44 3.64
N GLN A 110 13.76 8.21 3.65
CA GLN A 110 13.23 7.11 4.48
C GLN A 110 14.28 6.11 4.97
N ASP A 111 14.37 5.96 6.28
CA ASP A 111 15.21 4.95 6.94
C ASP A 111 14.43 3.68 7.31
N LYS A 112 13.10 3.76 7.40
CA LYS A 112 12.25 2.63 7.81
C LYS A 112 11.24 2.27 6.75
N VAL A 113 11.39 1.05 6.21
CA VAL A 113 10.55 0.56 5.11
C VAL A 113 9.90 -0.76 5.51
N LYS A 114 8.59 -0.86 5.25
CA LYS A 114 7.80 -2.07 5.50
C LYS A 114 7.99 -3.01 4.32
N LEU A 115 8.56 -4.19 4.53
CA LEU A 115 8.69 -5.25 3.52
C LEU A 115 7.55 -6.25 3.67
N VAL A 116 6.87 -6.55 2.57
CA VAL A 116 5.79 -7.54 2.48
C VAL A 116 6.28 -8.75 1.70
N SER A 117 6.34 -9.90 2.38
CA SER A 117 6.83 -11.17 1.84
C SER A 117 5.67 -12.14 1.59
N PRO A 118 5.83 -13.11 0.66
CA PRO A 118 4.90 -14.23 0.58
C PRO A 118 4.87 -14.96 1.92
N CYS A 119 3.72 -15.50 2.34
CA CYS A 119 3.60 -16.15 3.65
C CYS A 119 4.40 -17.46 3.75
N LYS A 120 4.54 -18.19 2.64
CA LYS A 120 5.29 -19.43 2.51
C LYS A 120 6.09 -19.44 1.21
N ASN A 121 7.11 -20.29 1.14
CA ASN A 121 7.87 -20.51 -0.09
C ASN A 121 7.13 -21.46 -1.04
N ARG A 122 6.03 -21.01 -1.64
CA ARG A 122 5.32 -21.75 -2.70
C ARG A 122 4.76 -20.78 -3.74
N ASN A 123 4.46 -21.32 -4.92
CA ASN A 123 3.95 -20.52 -6.04
C ASN A 123 2.60 -19.87 -5.75
N ARG A 124 1.74 -20.50 -4.94
CA ARG A 124 0.45 -19.92 -4.54
C ARG A 124 0.65 -18.61 -3.77
N GLU A 125 1.47 -18.62 -2.72
CA GLU A 125 1.72 -17.44 -1.89
C GLU A 125 2.48 -16.34 -2.64
N GLN A 126 3.25 -16.68 -3.67
CA GLN A 126 3.80 -15.69 -4.62
C GLN A 126 2.68 -14.99 -5.41
N GLN A 127 1.71 -15.73 -5.93
CA GLN A 127 0.58 -15.14 -6.67
C GLN A 127 -0.33 -14.31 -5.75
N GLU A 128 -0.55 -14.77 -4.51
CA GLU A 128 -1.30 -14.02 -3.48
C GLU A 128 -0.61 -12.69 -3.14
N LEU A 129 0.72 -12.69 -2.98
CA LEU A 129 1.50 -11.46 -2.78
C LEU A 129 1.34 -10.47 -3.95
N ILE A 130 1.39 -10.96 -5.19
CA ILE A 130 1.19 -10.10 -6.37
C ILE A 130 -0.22 -9.53 -6.39
N LEU A 131 -1.25 -10.31 -6.03
CA LEU A 131 -2.62 -9.78 -5.92
C LEU A 131 -2.75 -8.70 -4.84
N GLU A 132 -2.08 -8.85 -3.69
CA GLU A 132 -2.02 -7.80 -2.65
C GLU A 132 -1.36 -6.52 -3.19
N TYR A 133 -0.24 -6.66 -3.90
CA TYR A 133 0.44 -5.53 -4.55
C TYR A 133 -0.46 -4.82 -5.59
N LEU A 134 -1.13 -5.58 -6.45
CA LEU A 134 -2.02 -5.00 -7.47
C LEU A 134 -3.28 -4.36 -6.87
N ALA A 135 -3.70 -4.78 -5.67
CA ALA A 135 -4.75 -4.08 -4.92
C ALA A 135 -4.30 -2.66 -4.53
N TYR A 136 -3.07 -2.48 -4.04
CA TYR A 136 -2.49 -1.16 -3.81
C TYR A 136 -2.47 -0.33 -5.11
N LYS A 137 -2.00 -0.91 -6.22
CA LYS A 137 -1.96 -0.22 -7.52
C LYS A 137 -3.35 0.20 -8.02
N SER A 138 -4.35 -0.63 -7.78
CA SER A 138 -5.74 -0.30 -8.13
C SER A 138 -6.28 0.88 -7.32
N LEU A 139 -5.89 1.01 -6.04
CA LEU A 139 -6.27 2.17 -5.24
C LEU A 139 -5.54 3.44 -5.69
N GLU A 140 -4.26 3.34 -6.07
CA GLU A 140 -3.48 4.46 -6.59
C GLU A 140 -4.08 5.06 -7.88
N VAL A 141 -4.77 4.26 -8.69
CA VAL A 141 -5.55 4.75 -9.86
C VAL A 141 -6.75 5.58 -9.44
N LEU A 142 -7.38 5.24 -8.31
CA LEU A 142 -8.59 5.90 -7.84
C LEU A 142 -8.30 7.18 -7.07
N THR A 143 -7.15 7.28 -6.39
CA THR A 143 -6.82 8.42 -5.54
C THR A 143 -5.32 8.54 -5.25
N ASP A 144 -4.85 9.77 -5.06
CA ASP A 144 -3.51 10.10 -4.57
C ASP A 144 -3.34 9.80 -3.07
N LYS A 145 -4.46 9.69 -2.34
CA LYS A 145 -4.57 9.34 -0.91
C LYS A 145 -4.48 7.83 -0.71
N ALA A 146 -3.39 7.26 -1.21
CA ALA A 146 -3.05 5.85 -1.15
C ALA A 146 -1.57 5.71 -0.82
N PHE A 147 -1.19 4.62 -0.13
CA PHE A 147 0.22 4.30 0.06
C PHE A 147 0.88 3.97 -1.27
N LYS A 148 2.06 4.52 -1.51
CA LYS A 148 2.90 4.06 -2.61
C LYS A 148 3.53 2.71 -2.29
N THR A 149 3.65 1.87 -3.31
CA THR A 149 4.28 0.56 -3.22
C THR A 149 5.24 0.33 -4.37
N ARG A 150 6.27 -0.50 -4.17
CA ARG A 150 7.17 -0.93 -5.24
C ARG A 150 7.49 -2.40 -5.11
N LEU A 151 7.46 -3.12 -6.24
CA LEU A 151 7.83 -4.52 -6.31
C LEU A 151 9.34 -4.70 -6.35
N LEU A 152 9.84 -5.76 -5.73
CA LEU A 152 11.25 -6.12 -5.70
C LEU A 152 11.41 -7.60 -6.03
N ARG A 153 12.50 -7.92 -6.69
CA ARG A 153 13.07 -9.27 -6.72
C ARG A 153 14.16 -9.33 -5.67
N LEU A 154 13.82 -9.87 -4.50
CA LEU A 154 14.70 -9.87 -3.34
C LEU A 154 15.33 -11.25 -3.14
N SER A 155 16.66 -11.27 -3.17
CA SER A 155 17.47 -12.41 -2.76
C SER A 155 17.78 -12.31 -1.26
N TYR A 156 17.42 -13.35 -0.53
CA TYR A 156 17.66 -13.48 0.90
C TYR A 156 18.89 -14.36 1.14
N VAL A 157 19.86 -13.84 1.89
CA VAL A 157 21.07 -14.56 2.29
C VAL A 157 21.13 -14.59 3.80
N ASP A 158 21.01 -15.79 4.38
CA ASP A 158 21.14 -15.97 5.81
C ASP A 158 22.62 -15.92 6.20
N SER A 159 23.03 -14.90 6.95
CA SER A 159 24.44 -14.67 7.31
C SER A 159 25.00 -15.78 8.21
N GLU A 160 24.13 -16.47 8.94
CA GLU A 160 24.47 -17.64 9.76
C GLU A 160 24.58 -18.94 8.93
N LYS A 161 24.29 -18.88 7.62
CA LYS A 161 24.30 -20.01 6.68
C LYS A 161 23.44 -21.20 7.13
N ARG A 162 22.40 -20.95 7.95
CA ARG A 162 21.45 -21.99 8.41
C ARG A 162 20.41 -22.34 7.35
N LYS A 163 20.25 -21.49 6.34
CA LYS A 163 19.43 -21.72 5.16
C LYS A 163 20.21 -21.41 3.88
N LYS A 164 19.97 -22.19 2.83
CA LYS A 164 20.42 -21.84 1.48
C LYS A 164 19.78 -20.52 1.05
N PRO A 165 20.48 -19.65 0.29
CA PRO A 165 19.88 -18.45 -0.27
C PRO A 165 18.62 -18.76 -1.09
N TRP A 166 17.66 -17.82 -1.10
CA TRP A 166 16.46 -17.93 -1.91
C TRP A 166 16.04 -16.56 -2.44
N THR A 167 15.31 -16.55 -3.55
CA THR A 167 14.86 -15.31 -4.20
C THR A 167 13.36 -15.33 -4.39
N HIS A 168 12.70 -14.23 -4.05
CA HIS A 168 11.25 -14.07 -4.15
C HIS A 168 10.89 -12.71 -4.72
N LEU A 169 9.74 -12.63 -5.38
CA LEU A 169 9.06 -11.34 -5.46
C LEU A 169 8.55 -10.98 -4.07
N THR A 170 8.64 -9.70 -3.75
CA THR A 170 8.24 -9.04 -2.50
C THR A 170 7.91 -7.59 -2.85
N PHE A 171 7.19 -6.86 -2.01
CA PHE A 171 7.03 -5.43 -2.24
C PHE A 171 7.26 -4.64 -0.96
N VAL A 172 7.64 -3.38 -1.14
CA VAL A 172 7.77 -2.41 -0.04
C VAL A 172 6.63 -1.40 -0.09
N ILE A 173 6.26 -0.90 1.08
CA ILE A 173 5.21 0.10 1.26
C ILE A 173 5.82 1.38 1.82
N GLU A 174 5.39 2.52 1.29
CA GLU A 174 5.65 3.86 1.81
C GLU A 174 5.33 3.93 3.31
N SER A 175 6.17 4.65 4.06
CA SER A 175 5.90 4.86 5.50
C SER A 175 4.73 5.81 5.70
N GLU A 176 3.97 5.62 6.79
CA GLU A 176 2.87 6.52 7.15
C GLU A 176 3.32 8.00 7.28
N LYS A 177 4.56 8.22 7.71
CA LYS A 177 5.15 9.57 7.81
C LYS A 177 5.40 10.19 6.44
N ASN A 178 5.89 9.42 5.48
CA ASN A 178 6.15 9.91 4.13
C ASN A 178 4.84 10.12 3.37
N LEU A 179 3.86 9.23 3.55
CA LEU A 179 2.49 9.44 3.06
C LEU A 179 1.91 10.76 3.58
N ALA A 180 1.94 10.97 4.90
CA ALA A 180 1.42 12.20 5.52
C ALA A 180 2.17 13.44 5.00
N LYS A 181 3.50 13.37 4.87
CA LYS A 181 4.33 14.44 4.31
C LYS A 181 3.98 14.74 2.85
N ARG A 182 3.87 13.72 2.00
CA ARG A 182 3.52 13.84 0.57
C ARG A 182 2.15 14.48 0.36
N LEU A 183 1.19 14.14 1.22
CA LEU A 183 -0.15 14.73 1.17
C LEU A 183 -0.24 16.10 1.85
N ASN A 184 0.82 16.53 2.55
CA ASN A 184 0.82 17.68 3.46
C ASN A 184 -0.25 17.59 4.56
N PHE A 185 -0.42 16.40 5.13
CA PHE A 185 -1.41 16.07 6.16
C PHE A 185 -0.72 15.78 7.50
N ASP A 186 -1.47 15.87 8.60
CA ASP A 186 -1.07 15.38 9.92
C ASP A 186 -1.66 14.00 10.19
N MET A 187 -0.90 13.14 10.88
CA MET A 187 -1.41 11.86 11.36
C MET A 187 -2.34 12.07 12.56
N VAL A 188 -3.45 11.33 12.60
CA VAL A 188 -4.44 11.36 13.68
C VAL A 188 -4.29 10.09 14.52
N HIS A 189 -3.98 10.25 15.81
CA HIS A 189 -3.79 9.15 16.74
C HIS A 189 -4.80 9.25 17.90
N VAL A 190 -5.95 8.61 17.73
CA VAL A 190 -7.05 8.59 18.70
C VAL A 190 -7.57 7.17 18.86
N PRO A 191 -8.16 6.77 19.99
CA PRO A 191 -8.66 5.41 20.20
C PRO A 191 -9.88 5.05 19.31
N LYS A 192 -10.70 6.04 18.97
CA LYS A 192 -11.88 5.92 18.10
C LYS A 192 -12.24 7.29 17.52
N ILE A 193 -13.02 7.29 16.44
CA ILE A 193 -13.69 8.47 15.89
C ILE A 193 -15.16 8.16 15.62
N ASN A 194 -15.99 9.18 15.49
CA ASN A 194 -17.33 9.07 14.95
C ASN A 194 -17.29 9.05 13.43
N SER A 195 -18.26 8.39 12.81
CA SER A 195 -18.33 8.35 11.34
C SER A 195 -18.59 9.71 10.70
N SER A 196 -19.17 10.67 11.43
CA SER A 196 -19.37 12.05 10.99
C SER A 196 -18.08 12.86 10.91
N GLU A 197 -17.00 12.40 11.54
CA GLU A 197 -15.68 13.06 11.48
C GLU A 197 -14.91 12.67 10.21
N LEU A 198 -15.34 11.63 9.51
CA LEU A 198 -14.74 11.19 8.25
C LEU A 198 -15.12 12.16 7.12
N ASP A 199 -14.19 12.41 6.21
CA ASP A 199 -14.54 13.02 4.92
C ASP A 199 -15.54 12.09 4.19
N PRO A 200 -16.76 12.55 3.90
CA PRO A 200 -17.82 11.67 3.40
C PRO A 200 -17.57 11.18 1.97
N ASP A 201 -16.89 11.98 1.15
CA ASP A 201 -16.58 11.65 -0.24
C ASP A 201 -15.47 10.60 -0.31
N HIS A 202 -14.36 10.84 0.37
CA HIS A 202 -13.23 9.92 0.42
C HIS A 202 -13.60 8.62 1.13
N SER A 203 -14.32 8.67 2.25
CA SER A 203 -14.76 7.43 2.91
C SER A 203 -15.72 6.61 2.04
N ALA A 204 -16.56 7.25 1.21
CA ALA A 204 -17.36 6.53 0.23
C ALA A 204 -16.50 5.83 -0.84
N LEU A 205 -15.49 6.51 -1.38
CA LEU A 205 -14.52 5.92 -2.30
C LEU A 205 -13.82 4.69 -1.71
N ILE A 206 -13.29 4.83 -0.49
CA ILE A 206 -12.58 3.73 0.16
C ILE A 206 -13.52 2.56 0.46
N GLU A 207 -14.74 2.79 0.94
CA GLU A 207 -15.68 1.68 1.21
C GLU A 207 -16.12 0.94 -0.07
N LEU A 208 -16.28 1.66 -1.20
CA LEU A 208 -16.52 1.06 -2.51
C LEU A 208 -15.30 0.28 -3.03
N PHE A 209 -14.09 0.76 -2.75
CA PHE A 209 -12.85 0.03 -3.04
C PHE A 209 -12.72 -1.24 -2.18
N GLN A 210 -13.01 -1.17 -0.88
CA GLN A 210 -13.03 -2.35 -0.01
C GLN A 210 -14.05 -3.39 -0.52
N LEU A 211 -15.19 -2.95 -1.04
CA LEU A 211 -16.15 -3.83 -1.73
C LEU A 211 -15.57 -4.46 -3.00
N MET A 212 -14.81 -3.71 -3.82
CA MET A 212 -14.17 -4.22 -5.03
C MET A 212 -13.30 -5.44 -4.74
N ILE A 213 -12.47 -5.35 -3.70
CA ILE A 213 -11.56 -6.42 -3.29
C ILE A 213 -12.20 -7.42 -2.30
N ALA A 214 -13.48 -7.24 -1.96
CA ALA A 214 -14.22 -7.99 -0.94
C ALA A 214 -13.47 -8.07 0.41
N ASN A 215 -12.90 -6.95 0.83
CA ASN A 215 -12.24 -6.85 2.11
C ASN A 215 -13.28 -6.51 3.19
N ASN A 216 -13.36 -7.39 4.18
CA ASN A 216 -14.18 -7.21 5.37
C ASN A 216 -13.33 -7.14 6.64
N ASP A 217 -12.00 -7.14 6.53
CA ASP A 217 -11.07 -7.04 7.66
C ASP A 217 -10.59 -5.59 7.82
N TYR A 218 -11.51 -4.66 8.07
CA TYR A 218 -11.17 -3.26 8.33
C TYR A 218 -12.19 -2.58 9.24
N SER A 219 -11.80 -1.43 9.78
CA SER A 219 -12.69 -0.45 10.41
C SER A 219 -12.07 0.92 10.28
N MET A 220 -12.86 1.93 9.89
CA MET A 220 -12.41 3.33 9.79
C MET A 220 -12.63 4.14 11.08
N ILE A 221 -13.30 3.57 12.08
CA ILE A 221 -13.77 4.32 13.25
C ILE A 221 -13.27 3.78 14.58
N ARG A 222 -12.71 2.57 14.60
CA ARG A 222 -12.17 1.95 15.81
C ARG A 222 -11.12 0.90 15.47
N GLY A 223 -10.08 0.78 16.29
CA GLY A 223 -9.11 -0.30 16.21
C GLY A 223 -9.51 -1.55 17.03
N PRO A 224 -8.68 -2.59 17.03
CA PRO A 224 -8.76 -3.67 18.02
C PRO A 224 -8.63 -3.13 19.46
N ALA A 225 -9.08 -3.90 20.45
CA ALA A 225 -9.02 -3.51 21.86
C ALA A 225 -7.59 -3.05 22.26
N ASN A 226 -7.52 -1.96 23.03
CA ASN A 226 -6.28 -1.33 23.50
C ASN A 226 -5.32 -0.86 22.39
N LYS A 227 -5.85 -0.55 21.20
CA LYS A 227 -5.10 0.08 20.11
C LYS A 227 -5.78 1.36 19.68
N ASN A 228 -4.98 2.27 19.13
CA ASN A 228 -5.51 3.44 18.44
C ASN A 228 -6.39 3.02 17.27
N CYS A 229 -7.30 3.90 16.90
CA CYS A 229 -7.99 3.82 15.64
C CYS A 229 -6.96 3.76 14.50
N CYS A 230 -7.15 2.92 13.49
CA CYS A 230 -8.28 2.02 13.32
C CYS A 230 -7.82 0.61 12.96
N HIS A 231 -8.69 -0.22 12.37
CA HIS A 231 -8.29 -1.55 11.91
C HIS A 231 -8.00 -1.48 10.42
N ASN A 232 -6.72 -1.68 10.05
CA ASN A 232 -6.23 -1.64 8.66
C ASN A 232 -6.49 -0.30 7.94
N MET A 233 -6.41 0.80 8.70
CA MET A 233 -6.54 2.18 8.22
C MET A 233 -5.59 3.09 8.99
N GLU A 234 -4.86 3.95 8.30
CA GLU A 234 -4.23 5.13 8.90
C GLU A 234 -5.18 6.32 8.79
N LEU A 235 -5.28 7.15 9.82
CA LEU A 235 -6.10 8.35 9.80
C LEU A 235 -5.21 9.57 9.58
N LEU A 236 -5.52 10.35 8.55
CA LEU A 236 -4.83 11.60 8.24
C LEU A 236 -5.83 12.75 8.16
N LYS A 237 -5.39 13.97 8.46
CA LYS A 237 -6.17 15.19 8.25
C LYS A 237 -5.32 16.25 7.55
N PRO A 238 -5.88 17.09 6.66
CA PRO A 238 -5.09 18.15 6.08
C PRO A 238 -4.64 19.13 7.17
N LYS A 239 -3.47 19.75 6.98
CA LYS A 239 -2.94 20.72 7.94
C LYS A 239 -3.78 22.00 7.93
N ASN A 240 -3.88 22.64 9.09
CA ASN A 240 -4.51 23.95 9.27
C ASN A 240 -5.97 24.03 8.80
N THR A 241 -6.72 22.95 8.94
CA THR A 241 -8.13 22.90 8.57
C THR A 241 -8.93 21.98 9.49
N ASP A 242 -10.21 22.31 9.65
CA ASP A 242 -11.21 21.47 10.31
C ASP A 242 -11.92 20.53 9.31
N LEU A 243 -11.43 20.43 8.06
CA LEU A 243 -11.90 19.46 7.08
C LEU A 243 -11.78 18.02 7.62
N GLY A 244 -12.64 17.14 7.09
CA GLY A 244 -12.82 15.78 7.59
C GLY A 244 -11.53 14.92 7.62
N ILE A 245 -11.58 13.86 8.43
CA ILE A 245 -10.52 12.87 8.54
C ILE A 245 -10.55 11.94 7.32
N TYR A 246 -9.40 11.76 6.69
CA TYR A 246 -9.20 10.89 5.53
C TYR A 246 -8.61 9.53 5.97
N PRO A 247 -9.41 8.45 5.98
CA PRO A 247 -8.90 7.10 6.22
C PRO A 247 -8.13 6.59 5.01
N ILE A 248 -6.89 6.13 5.22
CA ILE A 248 -6.04 5.56 4.19
C ILE A 248 -5.89 4.05 4.45
N PRO A 249 -6.48 3.19 3.61
CA PRO A 249 -6.46 1.75 3.85
C PRO A 249 -5.09 1.13 3.57
N TYR A 250 -4.77 0.07 4.32
CA TYR A 250 -3.59 -0.76 4.10
C TYR A 250 -3.86 -2.21 4.56
N ASP A 251 -2.88 -3.11 4.40
CA ASP A 251 -2.98 -4.54 4.73
C ASP A 251 -4.05 -5.26 3.89
N PHE A 252 -3.78 -5.38 2.59
CA PHE A 252 -4.69 -6.02 1.62
C PHE A 252 -4.41 -7.52 1.44
N ASP A 253 -3.86 -8.20 2.45
CA ASP A 253 -3.54 -9.62 2.37
C ASP A 253 -4.77 -10.51 2.57
N SER A 254 -5.69 -10.13 3.46
CA SER A 254 -6.84 -10.93 3.88
C SER A 254 -8.16 -10.43 3.30
N ASN A 255 -8.40 -10.66 2.01
CA ASN A 255 -9.65 -10.31 1.33
C ASN A 255 -9.99 -11.28 0.18
N GLY A 256 -11.16 -11.12 -0.43
CA GLY A 256 -11.64 -12.01 -1.49
C GLY A 256 -10.90 -11.92 -2.83
N LEU A 257 -10.22 -10.80 -3.12
CA LEU A 257 -9.35 -10.69 -4.29
C LEU A 257 -8.14 -11.64 -4.14
N VAL A 258 -7.42 -11.54 -3.02
CA VAL A 258 -6.24 -12.36 -2.72
C VAL A 258 -6.61 -13.80 -2.39
N ASN A 259 -7.65 -13.99 -1.58
CA ASN A 259 -8.20 -15.28 -1.15
C ASN A 259 -7.12 -16.26 -0.60
N PRO A 260 -6.31 -15.83 0.39
CA PRO A 260 -5.31 -16.70 0.98
C PRO A 260 -5.97 -17.78 1.85
N GLU A 261 -5.26 -18.89 2.09
CA GLU A 261 -5.78 -20.04 2.87
C GLU A 261 -6.25 -19.67 4.28
N TYR A 262 -5.65 -18.64 4.89
CA TYR A 262 -5.96 -18.21 6.25
C TYR A 262 -7.07 -17.16 6.33
N ALA A 263 -7.53 -16.61 5.20
CA ALA A 263 -8.59 -15.62 5.22
C ALA A 263 -9.95 -16.29 5.41
N ALA A 264 -10.72 -15.79 6.36
CA ALA A 264 -12.09 -16.20 6.61
C ALA A 264 -12.98 -14.96 6.72
N PRO A 265 -14.26 -15.04 6.33
CA PRO A 265 -15.21 -13.98 6.63
C PRO A 265 -15.30 -13.71 8.13
N PRO A 266 -15.47 -12.44 8.56
CA PRO A 266 -15.81 -12.15 9.94
C PRO A 266 -17.11 -12.85 10.36
N GLU A 267 -17.10 -13.53 11.51
CA GLU A 267 -18.20 -14.39 11.99
C GLU A 267 -19.58 -13.72 12.04
N LYS A 268 -19.61 -12.39 12.23
CA LYS A 268 -20.85 -11.62 12.35
C LYS A 268 -21.49 -11.27 11.01
N LEU A 269 -20.86 -11.60 9.89
CA LEU A 269 -21.38 -11.29 8.56
C LEU A 269 -22.12 -12.50 7.97
N PRO A 270 -23.19 -12.29 7.20
CA PRO A 270 -23.99 -13.37 6.61
C PRO A 270 -23.34 -13.95 5.34
N ILE A 271 -22.01 -14.07 5.32
CA ILE A 271 -21.23 -14.61 4.20
C ILE A 271 -20.38 -15.79 4.67
N LYS A 272 -20.28 -16.81 3.82
CA LYS A 272 -19.60 -18.08 4.14
C LYS A 272 -18.23 -18.22 3.49
N ASP A 273 -17.92 -17.34 2.54
CA ASP A 273 -16.68 -17.38 1.76
C ASP A 273 -16.14 -15.95 1.64
N VAL A 274 -14.83 -15.76 1.84
CA VAL A 274 -14.18 -14.44 1.83
C VAL A 274 -14.29 -13.75 0.46
N ARG A 275 -14.53 -14.52 -0.61
CA ARG A 275 -14.77 -14.02 -1.97
C ARG A 275 -16.18 -13.44 -2.14
N GLN A 276 -17.12 -13.71 -1.22
CA GLN A 276 -18.44 -13.09 -1.28
C GLN A 276 -18.33 -11.61 -0.90
N ARG A 277 -18.65 -10.74 -1.87
CA ARG A 277 -18.72 -9.30 -1.63
C ARG A 277 -19.86 -9.00 -0.67
N TYR A 278 -19.53 -8.31 0.42
CA TYR A 278 -20.49 -7.84 1.39
C TYR A 278 -20.15 -6.39 1.71
N PHE A 279 -21.11 -5.50 1.50
CA PHE A 279 -20.89 -4.08 1.74
C PHE A 279 -20.96 -3.78 3.23
N ARG A 280 -19.95 -3.10 3.75
CA ARG A 280 -19.82 -2.71 5.16
C ARG A 280 -19.65 -1.21 5.36
N GLY A 281 -19.88 -0.44 4.30
CA GLY A 281 -19.75 1.01 4.38
C GLY A 281 -20.84 1.62 5.25
N ARG A 282 -20.56 2.77 5.87
CA ARG A 282 -21.54 3.50 6.69
C ARG A 282 -22.44 4.37 5.83
N CYS A 283 -23.70 4.48 6.23
CA CYS A 283 -24.68 5.28 5.49
C CYS A 283 -24.28 6.74 5.41
N LYS A 284 -24.50 7.31 4.23
CA LYS A 284 -24.26 8.70 3.87
C LYS A 284 -25.36 9.14 2.89
N PRO A 285 -25.50 10.44 2.64
CA PRO A 285 -26.27 10.94 1.50
C PRO A 285 -25.88 10.22 0.20
N VAL A 286 -26.89 9.90 -0.62
CA VAL A 286 -26.76 8.96 -1.74
C VAL A 286 -25.86 9.48 -2.86
N GLU A 287 -25.75 10.81 -2.98
CA GLU A 287 -24.91 11.51 -3.93
C GLU A 287 -23.42 11.13 -3.80
N TYR A 288 -22.93 10.88 -2.58
CA TYR A 288 -21.55 10.43 -2.37
C TYR A 288 -21.32 9.04 -2.97
N TRP A 289 -22.31 8.15 -2.92
CA TRP A 289 -22.23 6.85 -3.57
C TRP A 289 -22.24 6.99 -5.09
N HIS A 290 -23.20 7.71 -5.64
CA HIS A 290 -23.32 7.87 -7.09
C HIS A 290 -22.09 8.55 -7.71
N LYS A 291 -21.55 9.59 -7.05
CA LYS A 291 -20.32 10.25 -7.47
C LYS A 291 -19.14 9.27 -7.52
N ASN A 292 -18.90 8.54 -6.44
CA ASN A 292 -17.75 7.64 -6.36
C ASN A 292 -17.91 6.36 -7.21
N ILE A 293 -19.13 5.85 -7.39
CA ILE A 293 -19.41 4.79 -8.36
C ILE A 293 -19.08 5.26 -9.78
N SER A 294 -19.48 6.48 -10.14
CA SER A 294 -19.18 7.04 -11.47
C SER A 294 -17.68 7.20 -11.68
N HIS A 295 -16.95 7.71 -10.67
CA HIS A 295 -15.49 7.81 -10.69
C HIS A 295 -14.82 6.44 -10.88
N ILE A 296 -15.20 5.43 -10.08
CA ILE A 296 -14.64 4.07 -10.20
C ILE A 296 -14.93 3.47 -11.58
N LYS A 297 -16.14 3.66 -12.11
CA LYS A 297 -16.50 3.20 -13.47
C LYS A 297 -15.66 3.86 -14.55
N SER A 298 -15.39 5.17 -14.44
CA SER A 298 -14.51 5.86 -15.41
C SER A 298 -13.06 5.31 -15.40
N ARG A 299 -12.65 4.65 -14.31
CA ARG A 299 -11.34 4.03 -14.15
C ARG A 299 -11.35 2.51 -14.38
N GLN A 300 -12.48 1.93 -14.79
CA GLN A 300 -12.63 0.48 -14.95
C GLN A 300 -11.56 -0.12 -15.86
N ASN A 301 -11.34 0.44 -17.05
CA ASN A 301 -10.37 -0.10 -18.01
C ASN A 301 -8.94 -0.04 -17.46
N GLU A 302 -8.59 1.04 -16.78
CA GLU A 302 -7.27 1.23 -16.16
C GLU A 302 -7.04 0.21 -15.04
N ILE A 303 -8.02 0.03 -14.16
CA ILE A 303 -7.98 -0.98 -13.08
C ILE A 303 -7.87 -2.40 -13.67
N MET A 304 -8.68 -2.74 -14.68
CA MET A 304 -8.65 -4.06 -15.30
C MET A 304 -7.29 -4.32 -15.99
N SER A 305 -6.71 -3.30 -16.62
CA SER A 305 -5.42 -3.38 -17.30
C SER A 305 -4.27 -3.70 -16.35
N ILE A 306 -4.30 -3.20 -15.10
CA ILE A 306 -3.30 -3.54 -14.06
C ILE A 306 -3.16 -5.05 -13.90
N PHE A 307 -4.27 -5.78 -13.87
CA PHE A 307 -4.26 -7.23 -13.70
C PHE A 307 -4.04 -7.97 -15.03
N GLN A 308 -4.61 -7.48 -16.14
CA GLN A 308 -4.45 -8.08 -17.47
C GLN A 308 -2.99 -8.05 -17.93
N ASN A 309 -2.29 -6.96 -17.66
CA ASN A 309 -0.95 -6.72 -18.15
C ASN A 309 0.15 -7.16 -17.17
N SER A 310 -0.19 -7.58 -15.94
CA SER A 310 0.82 -8.11 -15.01
C SER A 310 1.51 -9.34 -15.61
N THR A 311 2.83 -9.27 -15.68
CA THR A 311 3.72 -10.37 -16.12
C THR A 311 4.00 -11.37 -15.02
N GLU A 312 3.75 -11.00 -13.76
CA GLU A 312 4.03 -11.77 -12.55
C GLU A 312 2.86 -12.70 -12.18
N LEU A 313 1.63 -12.36 -12.61
CA LEU A 313 0.49 -13.25 -12.51
C LEU A 313 0.51 -14.30 -13.63
N ASN A 314 0.43 -15.56 -13.25
CA ASN A 314 0.21 -16.62 -14.23
C ASN A 314 -1.21 -16.54 -14.82
N SER A 315 -1.40 -17.19 -15.98
CA SER A 315 -2.65 -17.14 -16.74
C SER A 315 -3.88 -17.54 -15.91
N ARG A 316 -3.77 -18.58 -15.06
CA ARG A 316 -4.87 -19.05 -14.21
C ARG A 316 -5.32 -17.97 -13.21
N TYR A 317 -4.38 -17.35 -12.51
CA TYR A 317 -4.67 -16.28 -11.54
C TYR A 317 -5.20 -15.04 -12.25
N LYS A 318 -4.59 -14.65 -13.37
CA LYS A 318 -5.03 -13.54 -14.21
C LYS A 318 -6.49 -13.72 -14.64
N SER A 319 -6.83 -14.82 -15.33
CA SER A 319 -8.20 -15.05 -15.81
C SER A 319 -9.23 -15.14 -14.68
N LYS A 320 -8.90 -15.78 -13.55
CA LYS A 320 -9.79 -15.83 -12.38
C LYS A 320 -10.03 -14.44 -11.78
N THR A 321 -8.98 -13.64 -11.67
CA THR A 321 -9.04 -12.29 -11.10
C THR A 321 -9.84 -11.35 -11.97
N ILE A 322 -9.63 -11.38 -13.28
CA ILE A 322 -10.41 -10.59 -14.24
C ILE A 322 -11.90 -10.91 -14.16
N ARG A 323 -12.28 -12.20 -14.17
CA ARG A 323 -13.70 -12.59 -13.98
C ARG A 323 -14.24 -12.14 -12.62
N TYR A 324 -13.41 -12.14 -11.58
CA TYR A 324 -13.82 -11.73 -10.25
C TYR A 324 -14.07 -10.22 -10.16
N LEU A 325 -13.22 -9.40 -10.78
CA LEU A 325 -13.37 -7.95 -10.87
C LEU A 325 -14.51 -7.55 -11.81
N GLN A 326 -14.71 -8.27 -12.92
CA GLN A 326 -15.86 -8.04 -13.80
C GLN A 326 -17.18 -8.10 -13.03
N LYS A 327 -17.35 -9.11 -12.15
CA LYS A 327 -18.54 -9.22 -11.28
C LYS A 327 -18.75 -8.03 -10.33
N TYR A 328 -17.70 -7.28 -10.00
CA TYR A 328 -17.83 -6.03 -9.25
C TYR A 328 -18.39 -4.92 -10.13
N PHE A 329 -17.85 -4.75 -11.33
CA PHE A 329 -18.37 -3.76 -12.27
C PHE A 329 -19.79 -4.09 -12.72
N ASP A 330 -20.18 -5.37 -12.79
CA ASP A 330 -21.57 -5.78 -13.00
C ASP A 330 -22.49 -5.36 -11.83
N ILE A 331 -21.99 -5.16 -10.61
CA ILE A 331 -22.76 -4.53 -9.51
C ILE A 331 -22.93 -3.04 -9.83
N LEU A 332 -21.85 -2.36 -10.19
CA LEU A 332 -21.83 -0.91 -10.42
C LEU A 332 -22.56 -0.49 -11.72
N ASN A 333 -22.84 -1.43 -12.61
CA ASN A 333 -23.57 -1.19 -13.86
C ASN A 333 -25.07 -1.52 -13.76
N ASP A 334 -25.54 -2.04 -12.64
CA ASP A 334 -26.94 -2.37 -12.41
C ASP A 334 -27.52 -1.50 -11.27
N PRO A 335 -28.39 -0.52 -11.56
CA PRO A 335 -29.01 0.33 -10.55
C PRO A 335 -29.72 -0.45 -9.43
N LYS A 336 -30.37 -1.59 -9.75
CA LYS A 336 -31.05 -2.42 -8.75
C LYS A 336 -30.03 -3.07 -7.81
N ARG A 337 -28.85 -3.43 -8.32
CA ARG A 337 -27.76 -3.98 -7.49
C ARG A 337 -27.05 -2.91 -6.68
N ILE A 338 -26.89 -1.69 -7.20
CA ILE A 338 -26.39 -0.56 -6.40
C ILE A 338 -27.32 -0.33 -5.20
N GLU A 339 -28.63 -0.25 -5.45
CA GLU A 339 -29.60 -0.04 -4.38
C GLU A 339 -29.60 -1.23 -3.41
N ARG A 340 -29.67 -2.46 -3.89
CA ARG A 340 -29.76 -3.64 -3.01
C ARG A 340 -28.46 -3.97 -2.27
N ASP A 341 -27.31 -3.91 -2.96
CA ASP A 341 -26.04 -4.47 -2.47
C ASP A 341 -25.14 -3.41 -1.82
N ILE A 342 -25.40 -2.11 -2.04
CA ILE A 342 -24.60 -0.99 -1.52
C ILE A 342 -25.45 -0.07 -0.64
N ILE A 343 -26.36 0.70 -1.23
CA ILE A 343 -27.15 1.72 -0.49
C ILE A 343 -28.07 1.04 0.55
N GLY A 344 -28.74 -0.03 0.14
CA GLY A 344 -29.59 -0.91 0.93
C GLY A 344 -28.91 -1.52 2.14
N ARG A 345 -27.60 -1.79 2.03
CA ARG A 345 -26.78 -2.51 3.02
C ARG A 345 -25.85 -1.62 3.84
N CYS A 346 -25.86 -0.31 3.63
CA CYS A 346 -25.01 0.56 4.42
C CYS A 346 -25.34 0.44 5.93
N LEU A 347 -24.31 0.57 6.77
CA LEU A 347 -24.43 0.43 8.21
C LEU A 347 -24.89 1.75 8.85
N GLY A 348 -25.76 1.65 9.85
CA GLY A 348 -26.22 2.81 10.61
C GLY A 348 -27.34 3.60 9.95
N LYS A 349 -28.17 2.97 9.09
CA LYS A 349 -29.49 3.51 8.76
C LYS A 349 -30.25 3.70 10.08
N LYS A 350 -30.60 4.95 10.39
CA LYS A 350 -31.66 5.24 11.34
C LYS A 350 -32.98 5.15 10.59
#